data_AF-A0A8I1TSL8-F1
#
_entry.id   AF-A0A8I1TSL8-F1
#
_cell.length_a   1.000
_cell.length_b   1.000
_cell.length_c   1.000
_cell.angle_alpha   90.00
_cell.angle_beta   90.00
_cell.angle_gamma   90.00
#
_symmetry.space_group_name_H-M   'P 1'
#
loop_
_entity.id
_entity.type
_entity.pdbx_description
1 polymer ?
#
loop_
_entity_poly.entity_id
_entity_poly.type
_entity_poly.pdbx_seq_one_letter_code
_entity_poly.pdbx_strand_id
1 'polypeptide(L)'
;MPSRRRLVRSLAALLVAPLVLVACTDTPTEGPGAPPPSAPPSAPPSVPAGGIDPATAFTPVTATTLTTPAPVTGTDGKTHLAYELLLTNASPATLRLDKVDVLDAADQNILLSLSGATLGASSNLIGAAAEEGAPPPTAAPPVPGAATVIVWLDVTVDGAPPAALTHRVNVTMTTPAGDRALVSTVGRVDVSTAKAPVLGPVMAGGPWYASDGCCADESHHRRGLAPLNGKLLVPQRYAIDWYLLDDQHRAWTGDPSKLTSFYAYDKPALAAADGVVVDATDGFPETTSLPEPPPIPPIKETVGNHVTVMIAPGVYLLYAHFKTGSVAVKTGQTVKRGDVLGHIGSSGNSTAPHLHFQVMTEGTFFPTDSTPFEFECFTVNGQVTERIWDDVLALQPNPVLPYTASTDTSRRHGQMPLDRNVITFC
;
A
#
# COMPACT_ATOMS: atom_id res chain seq x y z
N MET A 1 -13.97 -34.99 37.75
CA MET A 1 -15.26 -35.73 37.79
C MET A 1 -16.23 -35.00 38.72
N PRO A 2 -17.55 -35.05 38.44
CA PRO A 2 -18.49 -33.90 38.29
C PRO A 2 -19.38 -33.65 39.54
N SER A 3 -20.25 -32.64 39.67
CA SER A 3 -21.41 -32.24 38.84
C SER A 3 -21.97 -30.87 39.31
N ARG A 4 -22.29 -29.89 38.44
CA ARG A 4 -23.53 -29.61 37.67
C ARG A 4 -24.86 -29.69 38.46
N ARG A 5 -25.59 -28.55 38.56
CA ARG A 5 -26.84 -28.24 37.80
C ARG A 5 -27.38 -26.82 38.05
N ARG A 6 -27.86 -26.19 36.98
CA ARG A 6 -28.62 -24.91 36.89
C ARG A 6 -30.11 -25.12 37.20
N LEU A 7 -30.83 -24.05 37.56
CA LEU A 7 -32.12 -23.71 36.91
C LEU A 7 -32.59 -22.28 37.26
N VAL A 8 -33.08 -21.55 36.25
CA VAL A 8 -33.67 -20.21 36.27
C VAL A 8 -35.17 -20.34 35.89
N ARG A 9 -36.06 -19.58 36.54
CA ARG A 9 -37.45 -19.28 36.14
C ARG A 9 -37.80 -17.88 36.72
N SER A 10 -38.03 -16.85 35.90
CA SER A 10 -39.27 -16.42 35.19
C SER A 10 -40.22 -15.56 36.06
N LEU A 11 -40.46 -14.33 35.55
CA LEU A 11 -41.31 -13.26 36.07
C LEU A 11 -42.82 -13.57 36.01
N ALA A 12 -43.58 -12.96 36.93
CA ALA A 12 -45.00 -12.62 36.76
C ALA A 12 -45.31 -11.34 37.57
N ALA A 13 -46.01 -10.37 36.98
CA ALA A 13 -46.71 -9.31 37.72
C ALA A 13 -47.93 -8.82 36.92
N LEU A 14 -49.07 -8.79 37.63
CA LEU A 14 -50.42 -8.49 37.19
C LEU A 14 -50.77 -6.99 37.24
N LEU A 15 -51.76 -6.61 36.43
CA LEU A 15 -52.50 -5.34 36.40
C LEU A 15 -53.28 -5.00 37.70
N VAL A 16 -53.48 -3.70 37.96
CA VAL A 16 -54.72 -3.10 38.52
C VAL A 16 -54.96 -1.71 37.91
N ALA A 17 -56.21 -1.40 37.57
CA ALA A 17 -56.73 -0.19 36.89
C ALA A 17 -57.17 0.94 37.85
N PRO A 18 -57.62 2.11 37.33
CA PRO A 18 -58.88 2.66 37.85
C PRO A 18 -59.87 3.28 36.81
N LEU A 19 -61.16 2.95 37.01
CA LEU A 19 -62.38 3.81 37.09
C LEU A 19 -62.42 5.11 36.22
N VAL A 20 -63.15 5.20 35.10
CA VAL A 20 -64.62 5.29 34.85
C VAL A 20 -65.34 6.50 35.48
N LEU A 21 -65.80 7.42 34.61
CA LEU A 21 -66.94 8.31 34.83
C LEU A 21 -67.82 8.25 33.57
N VAL A 22 -69.08 7.84 33.78
CA VAL A 22 -70.12 7.64 32.76
C VAL A 22 -71.04 8.85 32.75
N ALA A 23 -71.36 9.35 31.56
CA ALA A 23 -72.59 10.11 31.32
C ALA A 23 -73.30 9.48 30.11
N CYS A 24 -74.55 9.06 30.34
CA CYS A 24 -75.43 8.41 29.39
C CYS A 24 -76.15 9.44 28.52
N THR A 25 -76.29 9.17 27.21
CA THR A 25 -77.54 9.41 26.47
C THR A 25 -77.64 8.47 25.26
N ASP A 26 -78.70 7.67 25.29
CA ASP A 26 -79.56 7.12 24.23
C ASP A 26 -79.00 6.53 22.93
N THR A 27 -79.28 5.23 22.82
CA THR A 27 -79.14 4.31 21.69
C THR A 27 -79.96 4.66 20.45
N PRO A 28 -79.47 4.25 19.28
CA PRO A 28 -80.29 3.47 18.35
C PRO A 28 -79.67 2.10 18.08
N THR A 29 -80.53 1.10 18.02
CA THR A 29 -80.24 -0.30 17.70
C THR A 29 -79.50 -0.47 16.37
N GLU A 30 -78.27 -0.97 16.43
CA GLU A 30 -77.48 -1.41 15.26
C GLU A 30 -77.67 -2.93 15.05
N GLY A 31 -77.93 -3.33 13.81
CA GLY A 31 -77.94 -4.74 13.40
C GLY A 31 -76.54 -5.39 13.54
N PRO A 32 -76.40 -6.71 13.30
CA PRO A 32 -75.13 -7.40 13.49
C PRO A 32 -74.05 -6.77 12.60
N GLY A 33 -73.05 -6.16 13.23
CA GLY A 33 -71.95 -5.45 12.57
C GLY A 33 -71.16 -6.38 11.64
N ALA A 34 -70.86 -5.89 10.44
CA ALA A 34 -69.99 -6.55 9.49
C ALA A 34 -68.59 -6.76 10.10
N PRO A 35 -67.91 -7.88 9.82
CA PRO A 35 -66.55 -8.12 10.31
C PRO A 35 -65.60 -7.05 9.76
N PRO A 36 -64.55 -6.67 10.50
CA PRO A 36 -63.60 -5.66 10.06
C PRO A 36 -62.92 -6.10 8.76
N PRO A 37 -62.58 -5.17 7.85
CA PRO A 37 -61.91 -5.52 6.60
C PRO A 37 -60.58 -6.20 6.91
N SER A 38 -60.39 -7.38 6.33
CA SER A 38 -59.13 -8.13 6.38
C SER A 38 -57.99 -7.26 5.85
N ALA A 39 -56.88 -7.20 6.59
CA ALA A 39 -55.67 -6.52 6.15
C ALA A 39 -55.26 -7.00 4.74
N PRO A 40 -54.82 -6.10 3.85
CA PRO A 40 -54.40 -6.49 2.51
C PRO A 40 -53.25 -7.51 2.62
N PRO A 41 -53.24 -8.55 1.78
CA PRO A 41 -52.16 -9.54 1.80
C PRO A 41 -50.83 -8.82 1.53
N SER A 42 -49.83 -9.08 2.37
CA SER A 42 -48.46 -8.64 2.15
C SER A 42 -48.02 -9.04 0.74
N ALA A 43 -47.45 -8.09 -0.01
CA ALA A 43 -46.95 -8.36 -1.35
C ALA A 43 -46.05 -9.61 -1.33
N PRO A 44 -46.23 -10.56 -2.25
CA PRO A 44 -45.38 -11.73 -2.30
C PRO A 44 -43.92 -11.28 -2.44
N PRO A 45 -42.96 -11.93 -1.77
CA PRO A 45 -41.55 -11.60 -1.95
C PRO A 45 -41.21 -11.68 -3.43
N SER A 46 -40.57 -10.63 -3.95
CA SER A 46 -40.12 -10.61 -5.35
C SER A 46 -39.17 -11.78 -5.57
N VAL A 47 -39.60 -12.76 -6.37
CA VAL A 47 -38.72 -13.86 -6.79
C VAL A 47 -37.66 -13.27 -7.70
N PRO A 48 -36.35 -13.37 -7.37
CA PRO A 48 -35.31 -12.93 -8.27
C PRO A 48 -35.45 -13.64 -9.62
N ALA A 49 -35.30 -12.91 -10.72
CA ALA A 49 -35.33 -13.50 -12.05
C ALA A 49 -34.22 -14.57 -12.15
N GLY A 50 -34.58 -15.79 -12.54
CA GLY A 50 -33.60 -16.82 -12.88
C GLY A 50 -32.99 -16.59 -14.26
N GLY A 51 -31.79 -17.11 -14.51
CA GLY A 51 -31.12 -17.01 -15.82
C GLY A 51 -29.60 -16.81 -15.69
N ILE A 52 -28.94 -16.60 -16.83
CA ILE A 52 -27.55 -16.15 -16.89
C ILE A 52 -27.57 -14.63 -17.01
N ASP A 53 -26.76 -13.94 -16.22
CA ASP A 53 -26.59 -12.49 -16.37
C ASP A 53 -26.10 -12.20 -17.80
N PRO A 54 -26.79 -11.35 -18.59
CA PRO A 54 -26.39 -11.02 -19.96
C PRO A 54 -24.94 -10.48 -20.08
N ALA A 55 -24.35 -9.97 -19.01
CA ALA A 55 -22.95 -9.53 -18.97
C ALA A 55 -21.94 -10.67 -18.79
N THR A 56 -22.39 -11.91 -18.57
CA THR A 56 -21.53 -13.07 -18.37
C THR A 56 -20.80 -13.45 -19.66
N ALA A 57 -19.47 -13.53 -19.60
CA ALA A 57 -18.64 -13.98 -20.70
C ALA A 57 -17.53 -14.93 -20.19
N PHE A 58 -17.12 -15.88 -21.02
CA PHE A 58 -15.91 -16.65 -20.78
C PHE A 58 -14.67 -15.78 -21.06
N THR A 59 -13.81 -15.61 -20.06
CA THR A 59 -12.55 -14.87 -20.20
C THR A 59 -11.37 -15.83 -20.01
N PRO A 60 -10.35 -15.82 -20.91
CA PRO A 60 -9.17 -16.68 -20.76
C PRO A 60 -8.23 -16.18 -19.66
N VAL A 61 -8.37 -14.91 -19.27
CA VAL A 61 -7.61 -14.26 -18.21
C VAL A 61 -8.56 -13.98 -17.05
N THR A 62 -8.12 -14.35 -15.85
CA THR A 62 -8.75 -13.94 -14.59
C THR A 62 -7.93 -12.84 -13.96
N ALA A 63 -8.56 -11.99 -13.16
CA ALA A 63 -7.90 -10.85 -12.54
C ALA A 63 -8.22 -10.77 -11.04
N THR A 64 -7.20 -10.52 -10.24
CA THR A 64 -7.31 -10.23 -8.81
C THR A 64 -6.36 -9.09 -8.45
N THR A 65 -6.66 -8.35 -7.39
CA THR A 65 -5.72 -7.36 -6.83
C THR A 65 -5.13 -7.88 -5.52
N LEU A 66 -3.90 -7.48 -5.19
CA LEU A 66 -3.28 -7.84 -3.90
C LEU A 66 -3.71 -6.94 -2.75
N THR A 67 -4.04 -5.69 -3.06
CA THR A 67 -4.46 -4.70 -2.08
C THR A 67 -5.71 -3.95 -2.57
N THR A 68 -6.29 -3.19 -1.65
CA THR A 68 -7.30 -2.17 -1.96
C THR A 68 -6.55 -0.87 -2.29
N PRO A 69 -6.66 -0.33 -3.51
CA PRO A 69 -5.98 0.93 -3.88
C PRO A 69 -6.36 2.04 -2.91
N ALA A 70 -5.37 2.69 -2.31
CA ALA A 70 -5.57 3.77 -1.35
C ALA A 70 -5.03 5.09 -1.92
N PRO A 71 -5.83 6.17 -1.92
CA PRO A 71 -5.42 7.44 -2.51
C PRO A 71 -4.40 8.19 -1.66
N VAL A 72 -3.46 8.85 -2.33
CA VAL A 72 -2.52 9.78 -1.70
C VAL A 72 -2.15 10.94 -2.62
N THR A 73 -2.03 12.14 -2.08
CA THR A 73 -1.61 13.30 -2.88
C THR A 73 -0.09 13.31 -3.02
N GLY A 74 0.42 13.26 -4.25
CA GLY A 74 1.85 13.32 -4.54
C GLY A 74 2.41 14.75 -4.57
N THR A 75 3.73 14.88 -4.64
CA THR A 75 4.41 16.17 -4.85
C THR A 75 4.16 16.78 -6.23
N ASP A 76 3.65 16.02 -7.19
CA ASP A 76 3.17 16.55 -8.47
C ASP A 76 1.76 17.17 -8.38
N GLY A 77 1.13 17.11 -7.19
CA GLY A 77 -0.20 17.65 -6.92
C GLY A 77 -1.35 16.73 -7.36
N LYS A 78 -1.06 15.53 -7.88
CA LYS A 78 -2.06 14.56 -8.31
C LYS A 78 -2.39 13.58 -7.19
N THR A 79 -3.53 12.93 -7.30
CA THR A 79 -3.87 11.78 -6.46
C THR A 79 -3.35 10.52 -7.13
N HIS A 80 -2.49 9.78 -6.42
CA HIS A 80 -1.94 8.49 -6.83
C HIS A 80 -2.71 7.33 -6.21
N LEU A 81 -2.81 6.24 -6.97
CA LEU A 81 -3.44 4.98 -6.55
C LEU A 81 -2.51 3.85 -6.98
N ALA A 82 -1.53 3.53 -6.12
CA ALA A 82 -0.59 2.44 -6.37
C ALA A 82 -1.15 1.10 -5.86
N TYR A 83 -1.18 0.09 -6.74
CA TYR A 83 -1.63 -1.28 -6.43
C TYR A 83 -1.16 -2.30 -7.47
N GLU A 84 -1.45 -3.58 -7.22
CA GLU A 84 -1.01 -4.69 -8.08
C GLU A 84 -2.21 -5.40 -8.69
N LEU A 85 -2.17 -5.62 -10.00
CA LEU A 85 -3.13 -6.44 -10.73
C LEU A 85 -2.48 -7.76 -11.15
N LEU A 86 -3.00 -8.87 -10.64
CA LEU A 86 -2.60 -10.22 -11.02
C LEU A 86 -3.49 -10.68 -12.15
N LEU A 87 -2.89 -10.98 -13.30
CA LEU A 87 -3.56 -11.56 -14.45
C LEU A 87 -3.11 -13.00 -14.63
N THR A 88 -3.99 -13.95 -14.31
CA THR A 88 -3.71 -15.38 -14.44
C THR A 88 -4.30 -15.91 -15.74
N ASN A 89 -3.45 -16.52 -16.58
CA ASN A 89 -3.87 -17.22 -17.78
C ASN A 89 -4.50 -18.58 -17.41
N ALA A 90 -5.83 -18.65 -17.47
CA ALA A 90 -6.60 -19.86 -17.20
C ALA A 90 -6.77 -20.74 -18.46
N SER A 91 -6.20 -20.33 -19.59
CA SER A 91 -6.23 -21.10 -20.84
C SER A 91 -4.99 -21.99 -20.99
N PRO A 92 -5.06 -23.07 -21.79
CA PRO A 92 -3.88 -23.89 -22.09
C PRO A 92 -2.93 -23.25 -23.12
N ALA A 93 -3.36 -22.19 -23.81
CA ALA A 93 -2.55 -21.50 -24.81
C ALA A 93 -1.73 -20.37 -24.19
N THR A 94 -0.54 -20.12 -24.72
CA THR A 94 0.24 -18.94 -24.34
C THR A 94 -0.47 -17.68 -24.82
N LEU A 95 -0.62 -16.71 -23.93
CA LEU A 95 -1.19 -15.40 -24.23
C LEU A 95 -0.07 -14.36 -24.36
N ARG A 96 -0.25 -13.41 -25.27
CA ARG A 96 0.48 -12.14 -25.26
C ARG A 96 -0.43 -11.08 -24.65
N LEU A 97 0.07 -10.36 -23.65
CA LEU A 97 -0.64 -9.22 -23.06
C LEU A 97 -0.35 -7.97 -23.90
N ASP A 98 -1.34 -7.50 -24.66
CA ASP A 98 -1.15 -6.40 -25.62
C ASP A 98 -1.42 -5.03 -24.99
N LYS A 99 -2.45 -4.94 -24.14
CA LYS A 99 -2.88 -3.69 -23.51
C LYS A 99 -3.60 -3.95 -22.18
N VAL A 100 -3.39 -3.04 -21.22
CA VAL A 100 -4.17 -2.95 -19.99
C VAL A 100 -4.65 -1.51 -19.83
N ASP A 101 -5.96 -1.31 -19.85
CA ASP A 101 -6.60 -0.05 -19.48
C ASP A 101 -7.17 -0.17 -18.06
N VAL A 102 -6.91 0.81 -17.21
CA VAL A 102 -7.63 1.01 -15.95
C VAL A 102 -8.72 2.04 -16.17
N LEU A 103 -9.94 1.71 -15.78
CA LEU A 103 -11.12 2.53 -16.01
C LEU A 103 -11.83 2.85 -14.70
N ASP A 104 -12.43 4.03 -14.61
CA ASP A 104 -13.45 4.31 -13.61
C ASP A 104 -14.62 3.34 -13.81
N ALA A 105 -14.98 2.59 -12.75
CA ALA A 105 -16.04 1.60 -12.81
C ALA A 105 -17.43 2.21 -13.06
N ALA A 106 -17.65 3.49 -12.73
CA ALA A 106 -18.94 4.15 -12.83
C ALA A 106 -19.27 4.60 -14.26
N ASP A 107 -18.32 5.23 -14.94
CA ASP A 107 -18.54 5.84 -16.26
C ASP A 107 -17.69 5.22 -17.38
N GLN A 108 -16.79 4.29 -17.05
CA GLN A 108 -15.90 3.60 -17.98
C GLN A 108 -14.88 4.53 -18.67
N ASN A 109 -14.59 5.70 -18.10
CA ASN A 109 -13.49 6.55 -18.55
C ASN A 109 -12.14 5.90 -18.27
N ILE A 110 -11.22 5.96 -19.23
CA ILE A 110 -9.87 5.42 -19.09
C ILE A 110 -9.04 6.39 -18.25
N LEU A 111 -8.50 5.90 -17.14
CA LEU A 111 -7.64 6.67 -16.22
C LEU A 111 -6.16 6.35 -16.44
N LEU A 112 -5.83 5.13 -16.87
CA LEU A 112 -4.49 4.70 -17.23
C LEU A 112 -4.57 3.73 -18.41
N SER A 113 -3.62 3.81 -19.34
CA SER A 113 -3.52 2.93 -20.51
C SER A 113 -2.08 2.51 -20.74
N LEU A 114 -1.78 1.22 -20.54
CA LEU A 114 -0.45 0.64 -20.72
C LEU A 114 -0.41 -0.26 -21.95
N SER A 115 0.61 -0.11 -22.81
CA SER A 115 0.84 -0.99 -23.97
C SER A 115 2.30 -0.95 -24.41
N GLY A 116 2.75 -1.96 -25.17
CA GLY A 116 4.12 -1.98 -25.68
C GLY A 116 5.15 -1.84 -24.57
N ALA A 117 6.12 -0.92 -24.73
CA ALA A 117 7.22 -0.76 -23.79
C ALA A 117 6.76 -0.32 -22.39
N THR A 118 5.71 0.51 -22.26
CA THR A 118 5.22 0.90 -20.93
C THR A 118 4.61 -0.27 -20.19
N LEU A 119 3.79 -1.09 -20.87
CA LEU A 119 3.26 -2.31 -20.27
C LEU A 119 4.36 -3.33 -19.97
N GLY A 120 5.37 -3.44 -20.84
CA GLY A 120 6.55 -4.26 -20.58
C GLY A 120 7.29 -3.81 -19.33
N ALA A 121 7.52 -2.50 -19.20
CA ALA A 121 8.19 -1.93 -18.04
C ALA A 121 7.38 -2.16 -16.77
N SER A 122 6.06 -1.96 -16.79
CA SER A 122 5.19 -2.10 -15.61
C SER A 122 4.71 -3.55 -15.35
N SER A 123 5.28 -4.58 -15.96
CA SER A 123 4.85 -5.97 -15.72
C SER A 123 5.97 -7.00 -15.73
N ASN A 124 5.76 -8.08 -14.97
CA ASN A 124 6.64 -9.25 -15.01
C ASN A 124 5.86 -10.53 -14.69
N LEU A 125 6.38 -11.68 -15.12
CA LEU A 125 5.87 -12.97 -14.67
C LEU A 125 6.24 -13.18 -13.19
N ILE A 126 5.29 -13.68 -12.41
CA ILE A 126 5.58 -14.12 -11.04
C ILE A 126 6.49 -15.34 -11.11
N GLY A 127 7.62 -15.28 -10.40
CA GLY A 127 8.64 -16.33 -10.39
C GLY A 127 9.67 -16.25 -11.53
N ALA A 128 9.59 -15.24 -12.41
CA ALA A 128 10.68 -14.94 -13.32
C ALA A 128 11.82 -14.23 -12.57
N ALA A 129 13.07 -14.63 -12.84
CA ALA A 129 14.23 -13.89 -12.40
C ALA A 129 14.38 -12.64 -13.28
N ALA A 130 14.67 -11.49 -12.66
CA ALA A 130 15.17 -10.34 -13.40
C ALA A 130 16.60 -10.65 -13.85
N GLU A 131 16.89 -10.51 -15.13
CA GLU A 131 18.27 -10.56 -15.63
C GLU A 131 18.93 -9.20 -15.37
N GLU A 132 19.94 -9.18 -14.51
CA GLU A 132 20.70 -7.96 -14.21
C GLU A 132 21.37 -7.43 -15.48
N GLY A 133 21.19 -6.13 -15.77
CA GLY A 133 21.74 -5.49 -16.97
C GLY A 133 20.98 -5.78 -18.27
N ALA A 134 19.85 -6.48 -18.22
CA ALA A 134 19.01 -6.66 -19.40
C ALA A 134 18.45 -5.32 -19.90
N PRO A 135 18.31 -5.13 -21.22
CA PRO A 135 17.68 -3.93 -21.76
C PRO A 135 16.22 -3.83 -21.29
N PRO A 136 15.67 -2.60 -21.16
CA PRO A 136 14.28 -2.42 -20.79
C PRO A 136 13.34 -3.20 -21.71
N PRO A 137 12.31 -3.86 -21.16
CA PRO A 137 11.37 -4.65 -21.95
C PRO A 137 10.60 -3.76 -22.92
N THR A 138 10.46 -4.22 -24.16
CA THR A 138 9.71 -3.52 -25.22
C THR A 138 8.24 -3.94 -25.30
N ALA A 139 7.86 -4.99 -24.58
CA ALA A 139 6.50 -5.52 -24.47
C ALA A 139 6.36 -6.34 -23.18
N ALA A 140 5.13 -6.62 -22.76
CA ALA A 140 4.88 -7.58 -21.68
C ALA A 140 5.40 -8.98 -22.02
N PRO A 141 5.82 -9.77 -21.02
CA PRO A 141 6.25 -11.14 -21.24
C PRO A 141 5.08 -12.00 -21.77
N PRO A 142 5.34 -13.00 -22.62
CA PRO A 142 4.37 -14.04 -22.91
C PRO A 142 3.89 -14.69 -21.61
N VAL A 143 2.61 -15.01 -21.52
CA VAL A 143 1.98 -15.59 -20.34
C VAL A 143 1.56 -17.03 -20.67
N PRO A 144 2.38 -18.04 -20.33
CA PRO A 144 2.02 -19.46 -20.51
C PRO A 144 0.73 -19.83 -19.78
N GLY A 145 0.14 -20.96 -20.14
CA GLY A 145 -1.00 -21.51 -19.39
C GLY A 145 -0.66 -21.71 -17.92
N ALA A 146 -1.60 -21.38 -17.03
CA ALA A 146 -1.44 -21.36 -15.57
C ALA A 146 -0.42 -20.34 -15.01
N ALA A 147 0.30 -19.60 -15.86
CA ALA A 147 1.18 -18.53 -15.39
C ALA A 147 0.38 -17.30 -14.98
N THR A 148 0.95 -16.52 -14.06
CA THR A 148 0.40 -15.23 -13.63
C THR A 148 1.42 -14.14 -13.94
N VAL A 149 0.96 -13.11 -14.64
CA VAL A 149 1.70 -11.85 -14.79
C VAL A 149 1.17 -10.87 -13.77
N ILE A 150 2.07 -10.19 -13.07
CA ILE A 150 1.75 -9.05 -12.23
C ILE A 150 1.93 -7.78 -13.06
N VAL A 151 0.93 -6.90 -13.01
CA VAL A 151 0.99 -5.55 -13.57
C VAL A 151 1.01 -4.58 -12.40
N TRP A 152 2.07 -3.80 -12.32
CA TRP A 152 2.29 -2.75 -11.33
C TRP A 152 1.57 -1.50 -11.83
N LEU A 153 0.58 -1.02 -11.07
CA LEU A 153 -0.27 0.10 -11.48
C LEU A 153 -0.06 1.27 -10.53
N ASP A 154 0.04 2.47 -11.10
CA ASP A 154 -0.17 3.74 -10.42
C ASP A 154 -1.12 4.59 -11.27
N VAL A 155 -2.37 4.70 -10.81
CA VAL A 155 -3.36 5.55 -11.48
C VAL A 155 -3.27 6.94 -10.90
N THR A 156 -3.02 7.92 -11.77
CA THR A 156 -2.97 9.34 -11.38
C THR A 156 -4.23 10.06 -11.86
N VAL A 157 -4.86 10.81 -10.96
CA VAL A 157 -6.04 11.62 -11.29
C VAL A 157 -5.91 13.03 -10.73
N ASP A 158 -6.52 13.99 -11.42
CA ASP A 158 -6.66 15.35 -10.93
C ASP A 158 -7.85 15.41 -9.95
N GLY A 159 -7.56 15.62 -8.66
CA GLY A 159 -8.59 15.75 -7.62
C GLY A 159 -9.05 14.42 -7.02
N ALA A 160 -10.36 14.25 -6.88
CA ALA A 160 -10.94 13.12 -6.13
C ALA A 160 -10.80 11.80 -6.90
N PRO A 161 -10.39 10.70 -6.24
CA PRO A 161 -10.31 9.39 -6.88
C PRO A 161 -11.71 8.84 -7.20
N PRO A 162 -11.83 7.94 -8.20
CA PRO A 162 -13.05 7.22 -8.46
C PRO A 162 -13.40 6.30 -7.28
N ALA A 163 -14.67 5.93 -7.13
CA ALA A 163 -15.10 5.03 -6.05
C ALA A 163 -14.65 3.57 -6.26
N ALA A 164 -14.49 3.15 -7.52
CA ALA A 164 -14.03 1.82 -7.88
C ALA A 164 -13.36 1.85 -9.27
N LEU A 165 -12.47 0.89 -9.50
CA LEU A 165 -11.75 0.70 -10.75
C LEU A 165 -12.15 -0.62 -11.40
N THR A 166 -12.08 -0.68 -12.73
CA THR A 166 -12.17 -1.91 -13.53
C THR A 166 -11.03 -1.96 -14.53
N HIS A 167 -10.69 -3.15 -15.03
CA HIS A 167 -9.53 -3.34 -15.90
C HIS A 167 -9.96 -3.93 -17.23
N ARG A 168 -9.76 -3.21 -18.33
CA ARG A 168 -9.95 -3.75 -19.68
C ARG A 168 -8.61 -4.29 -20.18
N VAL A 169 -8.59 -5.60 -20.40
CA VAL A 169 -7.39 -6.35 -20.76
C VAL A 169 -7.53 -6.85 -22.19
N ASN A 170 -6.58 -6.45 -23.04
CA ASN A 170 -6.45 -6.95 -24.40
C ASN A 170 -5.33 -7.98 -24.45
N VAL A 171 -5.65 -9.18 -24.91
CA VAL A 171 -4.68 -10.25 -25.13
C VAL A 171 -4.78 -10.81 -26.53
N THR A 172 -3.66 -11.30 -27.04
CA THR A 172 -3.61 -12.15 -28.22
C THR A 172 -3.31 -13.56 -27.79
N MET A 173 -4.21 -14.48 -28.11
CA MET A 173 -4.03 -15.91 -27.91
C MET A 173 -3.51 -16.54 -29.19
N THR A 174 -2.30 -17.09 -29.14
CA THR A 174 -1.71 -17.81 -30.28
C THR A 174 -2.21 -19.25 -30.27
N THR A 175 -2.88 -19.66 -31.36
CA THR A 175 -3.41 -21.02 -31.53
C THR A 175 -2.89 -21.65 -32.82
N PRO A 176 -2.98 -22.99 -32.99
CA PRO A 176 -2.64 -23.63 -34.27
C PRO A 176 -3.44 -23.09 -35.47
N ALA A 177 -4.63 -22.53 -35.24
CA ALA A 177 -5.47 -21.93 -36.28
C ALA A 177 -5.15 -20.46 -36.57
N GLY A 178 -4.16 -19.88 -35.88
CA GLY A 178 -3.78 -18.47 -35.96
C GLY A 178 -4.00 -17.71 -34.65
N ASP A 179 -3.57 -16.44 -34.68
CA ASP A 179 -3.73 -15.52 -33.56
C ASP A 179 -5.17 -15.05 -33.42
N ARG A 180 -5.65 -14.98 -32.17
CA ARG A 180 -6.98 -14.48 -31.82
C ARG A 180 -6.87 -13.38 -30.78
N ALA A 181 -7.28 -12.17 -31.13
CA ALA A 181 -7.40 -11.06 -30.20
C ALA A 181 -8.65 -11.23 -29.33
N LEU A 182 -8.51 -10.98 -28.02
CA LEU A 182 -9.57 -11.08 -27.03
C LEU A 182 -9.50 -9.85 -26.12
N VAL A 183 -10.68 -9.31 -25.79
CA VAL A 183 -10.82 -8.17 -24.89
C VAL A 183 -11.76 -8.58 -23.77
N SER A 184 -11.40 -8.26 -22.52
CA SER A 184 -12.22 -8.58 -21.36
C SER A 184 -12.13 -7.46 -20.34
N THR A 185 -13.25 -7.11 -19.70
CA THR A 185 -13.26 -6.21 -18.54
C THR A 185 -13.36 -7.05 -17.29
N VAL A 186 -12.36 -6.96 -16.42
CA VAL A 186 -12.14 -7.87 -15.29
C VAL A 186 -11.68 -7.12 -14.05
N GLY A 187 -11.67 -7.82 -12.91
CA GLY A 187 -11.00 -7.36 -11.70
C GLY A 187 -11.52 -6.03 -11.17
N ARG A 188 -12.83 -5.88 -10.99
CA ARG A 188 -13.39 -4.72 -10.28
C ARG A 188 -12.77 -4.66 -8.88
N VAL A 189 -12.29 -3.50 -8.48
CA VAL A 189 -11.73 -3.24 -7.15
C VAL A 189 -12.26 -1.92 -6.63
N ASP A 190 -12.69 -1.90 -5.37
CA ASP A 190 -13.12 -0.65 -4.72
C ASP A 190 -11.89 0.18 -4.33
N VAL A 191 -11.99 1.49 -4.41
CA VAL A 191 -10.96 2.41 -3.92
C VAL A 191 -11.20 2.67 -2.44
N SER A 192 -10.14 2.62 -1.64
CA SER A 192 -10.21 2.89 -0.22
C SER A 192 -10.68 4.32 0.04
N THR A 193 -11.56 4.46 1.02
CA THR A 193 -11.98 5.76 1.56
C THR A 193 -11.15 6.20 2.76
N ALA A 194 -10.20 5.36 3.19
CA ALA A 194 -9.28 5.69 4.27
C ALA A 194 -8.37 6.84 3.85
N LYS A 195 -8.18 7.81 4.75
CA LYS A 195 -7.25 8.91 4.53
C LYS A 195 -5.84 8.47 4.92
N ALA A 196 -4.87 8.84 4.10
CA ALA A 196 -3.46 8.76 4.46
C ALA A 196 -3.23 9.54 5.78
N PRO A 197 -2.52 8.97 6.77
CA PRO A 197 -2.14 9.73 7.95
C PRO A 197 -1.20 10.86 7.54
N VAL A 198 -1.43 12.04 8.11
CA VAL A 198 -0.53 13.19 7.95
C VAL A 198 0.47 13.18 9.09
N LEU A 199 1.75 13.13 8.74
CA LEU A 199 2.85 12.85 9.65
C LEU A 199 3.80 14.04 9.77
N GLY A 200 4.41 14.17 10.94
CA GLY A 200 5.54 15.06 11.18
C GLY A 200 6.83 14.59 10.51
N PRO A 201 7.89 15.41 10.59
CA PRO A 201 9.20 15.02 10.07
C PRO A 201 9.74 13.79 10.78
N VAL A 202 10.28 12.84 10.00
CA VAL A 202 10.97 11.64 10.52
C VAL A 202 12.45 11.90 10.79
N MET A 203 12.98 13.02 10.30
CA MET A 203 14.36 13.50 10.48
C MET A 203 14.38 15.03 10.42
N ALA A 204 15.40 15.66 10.99
CA ALA A 204 15.51 17.12 10.99
C ALA A 204 16.04 17.66 9.65
N GLY A 205 15.41 18.71 9.12
CA GLY A 205 15.92 19.47 7.98
C GLY A 205 16.05 18.66 6.69
N GLY A 206 17.19 18.78 6.01
CA GLY A 206 17.50 18.15 4.73
C GLY A 206 18.80 18.71 4.15
N PRO A 207 19.13 18.39 2.89
CA PRO A 207 18.29 17.71 1.91
C PRO A 207 18.29 16.18 2.04
N TRP A 208 17.09 15.58 2.14
CA TRP A 208 16.88 14.13 2.18
C TRP A 208 16.38 13.61 0.83
N TYR A 209 17.09 12.65 0.27
CA TYR A 209 16.72 11.89 -0.92
C TYR A 209 15.75 10.77 -0.52
N ALA A 210 14.51 10.86 -1.00
CA ALA A 210 13.56 9.76 -1.00
C ALA A 210 13.94 8.82 -2.15
N SER A 211 14.77 7.80 -1.85
CA SER A 211 15.23 6.87 -2.88
C SER A 211 14.09 6.09 -3.50
N ASP A 212 13.09 5.77 -2.68
CA ASP A 212 11.99 4.88 -3.03
C ASP A 212 10.63 5.54 -2.80
N GLY A 213 9.58 4.83 -3.21
CA GLY A 213 8.20 5.21 -2.98
C GLY A 213 7.23 4.40 -3.84
N CYS A 214 5.95 4.71 -3.73
CA CYS A 214 4.86 3.99 -4.37
C CYS A 214 4.86 3.98 -5.89
N CYS A 215 5.42 5.01 -6.49
CA CYS A 215 4.80 5.51 -7.71
C CYS A 215 5.72 5.44 -8.92
N ALA A 216 6.99 5.04 -8.74
CA ALA A 216 7.84 4.63 -9.85
C ALA A 216 7.74 3.12 -10.06
N ASP A 217 7.63 2.71 -11.32
CA ASP A 217 7.48 1.31 -11.68
C ASP A 217 8.69 0.47 -11.25
N GLU A 218 9.87 1.06 -11.07
CA GLU A 218 11.12 0.32 -10.91
C GLU A 218 11.57 0.13 -9.45
N SER A 219 11.04 0.87 -8.46
CA SER A 219 11.49 0.80 -7.06
C SER A 219 11.48 -0.64 -6.50
N HIS A 220 12.54 -1.01 -5.79
CA HIS A 220 12.70 -2.36 -5.25
C HIS A 220 11.65 -2.66 -4.15
N HIS A 221 11.26 -1.63 -3.37
CA HIS A 221 10.13 -1.72 -2.44
C HIS A 221 8.79 -1.87 -3.16
N ARG A 222 8.57 -1.08 -4.20
CA ARG A 222 7.34 -1.13 -5.02
C ARG A 222 7.15 -2.50 -5.66
N ARG A 223 8.26 -3.13 -6.06
CA ARG A 223 8.33 -4.47 -6.66
C ARG A 223 8.62 -5.61 -5.66
N GLY A 224 8.67 -5.31 -4.37
CA GLY A 224 9.02 -6.25 -3.30
C GLY A 224 7.93 -7.29 -3.03
N LEU A 225 7.60 -8.12 -4.02
CA LEU A 225 6.60 -9.18 -3.91
C LEU A 225 7.08 -10.27 -2.95
N ALA A 226 6.43 -10.36 -1.79
CA ALA A 226 6.80 -11.28 -0.73
C ALA A 226 5.82 -12.49 -0.67
N PRO A 227 6.26 -13.71 -1.04
CA PRO A 227 5.49 -14.93 -0.81
C PRO A 227 5.61 -15.36 0.67
N LEU A 228 4.62 -14.98 1.48
CA LEU A 228 4.61 -15.21 2.93
C LEU A 228 3.40 -16.05 3.34
N ASN A 229 3.66 -17.18 4.01
CA ASN A 229 2.64 -18.07 4.56
C ASN A 229 1.54 -18.48 3.53
N GLY A 230 1.93 -18.72 2.28
CA GLY A 230 1.03 -19.10 1.20
C GLY A 230 0.25 -17.94 0.55
N LYS A 231 0.60 -16.69 0.85
CA LYS A 231 0.03 -15.48 0.26
C LYS A 231 1.12 -14.64 -0.41
N LEU A 232 0.74 -13.90 -1.45
CA LEU A 232 1.57 -12.85 -2.02
C LEU A 232 1.20 -11.52 -1.36
N LEU A 233 2.20 -10.79 -0.89
CA LEU A 233 2.06 -9.47 -0.28
C LEU A 233 3.05 -8.49 -0.91
N VAL A 234 2.76 -7.20 -0.83
CA VAL A 234 3.71 -6.12 -1.17
C VAL A 234 3.89 -5.24 0.07
N PRO A 235 4.65 -5.73 1.06
CA PRO A 235 4.67 -5.20 2.42
C PRO A 235 5.38 -3.85 2.57
N GLN A 236 6.02 -3.37 1.50
CA GLN A 236 6.81 -2.13 1.48
C GLN A 236 6.32 -1.16 0.39
N ARG A 237 5.10 -1.33 -0.15
CA ARG A 237 4.61 -0.56 -1.31
C ARG A 237 4.84 0.95 -1.23
N TYR A 238 4.65 1.57 -0.07
CA TYR A 238 4.82 3.01 0.15
C TYR A 238 6.08 3.34 0.96
N ALA A 239 6.95 2.37 1.21
CA ALA A 239 8.17 2.59 1.99
C ALA A 239 9.14 3.53 1.28
N ILE A 240 9.89 4.28 2.09
CA ILE A 240 10.92 5.19 1.60
C ILE A 240 12.21 4.93 2.37
N ASP A 241 13.27 4.68 1.61
CA ASP A 241 14.64 4.71 2.10
C ASP A 241 15.22 6.11 1.93
N TRP A 242 15.61 6.70 3.06
CA TRP A 242 16.02 8.09 3.16
C TRP A 242 17.54 8.23 3.29
N TYR A 243 18.15 8.93 2.33
CA TYR A 243 19.56 9.27 2.35
C TYR A 243 19.77 10.77 2.54
N LEU A 244 20.68 11.16 3.43
CA LEU A 244 21.07 12.56 3.58
C LEU A 244 22.07 12.93 2.50
N LEU A 245 21.82 14.04 1.81
CA LEU A 245 22.74 14.60 0.83
C LEU A 245 23.43 15.85 1.39
N ASP A 246 24.64 16.12 0.91
CA ASP A 246 25.28 17.43 1.09
C ASP A 246 24.89 18.44 -0.01
N ASP A 247 25.46 19.64 0.06
CA ASP A 247 25.21 20.72 -0.91
C ASP A 247 25.73 20.40 -2.34
N GLN A 248 26.54 19.36 -2.48
CA GLN A 248 27.01 18.84 -3.77
C GLN A 248 26.22 17.61 -4.21
N HIS A 249 25.11 17.28 -3.54
CA HIS A 249 24.24 16.15 -3.82
C HIS A 249 24.94 14.79 -3.66
N ARG A 250 25.88 14.71 -2.71
CA ARG A 250 26.58 13.48 -2.36
C ARG A 250 25.95 12.81 -1.15
N ALA A 251 25.77 11.50 -1.20
CA ALA A 251 25.28 10.72 -0.05
C ALA A 251 26.41 10.31 0.92
N TRP A 252 27.66 10.30 0.45
CA TRP A 252 28.84 9.95 1.22
C TRP A 252 30.09 10.69 0.75
N THR A 253 31.14 10.64 1.57
CA THR A 253 32.46 11.19 1.24
C THR A 253 33.59 10.33 1.81
N GLY A 254 34.74 10.31 1.13
CA GLY A 254 35.89 9.49 1.56
C GLY A 254 35.75 8.03 1.16
N ASP A 255 35.83 7.13 2.14
CA ASP A 255 35.89 5.67 1.93
C ASP A 255 34.50 5.03 2.17
N PRO A 256 33.75 4.67 1.12
CA PRO A 256 32.38 4.18 1.24
C PRO A 256 32.28 2.80 1.92
N SER A 257 33.39 2.13 2.22
CA SER A 257 33.38 0.91 3.08
C SER A 257 33.18 1.23 4.56
N LYS A 258 33.27 2.51 4.95
CA LYS A 258 33.08 2.96 6.34
C LYS A 258 31.71 3.61 6.50
N LEU A 259 30.91 3.12 7.44
CA LEU A 259 29.60 3.70 7.76
C LEU A 259 29.67 5.21 8.05
N THR A 260 30.75 5.65 8.72
CA THR A 260 31.00 7.06 9.04
C THR A 260 31.24 7.96 7.84
N SER A 261 31.40 7.40 6.63
CA SER A 261 31.51 8.17 5.40
C SER A 261 30.17 8.66 4.87
N PHE A 262 29.05 8.09 5.31
CA PHE A 262 27.71 8.47 4.87
C PHE A 262 27.16 9.60 5.72
N TYR A 263 26.57 10.62 5.09
CA TYR A 263 26.06 11.78 5.80
C TYR A 263 24.87 11.45 6.71
N ALA A 264 24.09 10.43 6.36
CA ALA A 264 22.94 9.97 7.13
C ALA A 264 23.33 9.22 8.42
N TYR A 265 24.53 8.61 8.47
CA TYR A 265 24.94 7.80 9.61
C TYR A 265 24.98 8.61 10.91
N ASP A 266 24.48 8.01 11.98
CA ASP A 266 24.40 8.59 13.33
C ASP A 266 23.50 9.83 13.46
N LYS A 267 22.68 10.15 12.44
CA LYS A 267 21.65 11.19 12.54
C LYS A 267 20.43 10.68 13.33
N PRO A 268 19.76 11.55 14.10
CA PRO A 268 18.58 11.15 14.87
C PRO A 268 17.38 10.87 13.95
N ALA A 269 16.70 9.77 14.19
CA ALA A 269 15.38 9.47 13.65
C ALA A 269 14.30 9.88 14.66
N LEU A 270 13.27 10.57 14.17
CA LEU A 270 12.25 11.23 14.97
C LEU A 270 10.90 10.53 14.85
N ALA A 271 10.17 10.44 15.95
CA ALA A 271 8.77 10.02 15.93
C ALA A 271 7.95 11.00 15.08
N ALA A 272 7.26 10.49 14.07
CA ALA A 272 6.50 11.31 13.13
C ALA A 272 5.14 11.73 13.71
N ALA A 273 4.66 11.04 14.73
CA ALA A 273 3.40 11.33 15.40
C ALA A 273 3.47 10.90 16.88
N ASP A 274 2.52 11.40 17.66
CA ASP A 274 2.26 10.87 19.00
C ASP A 274 1.78 9.42 18.90
N GLY A 275 2.28 8.54 19.77
CA GLY A 275 1.89 7.14 19.73
C GLY A 275 2.49 6.28 20.84
N VAL A 276 2.32 4.98 20.71
CA VAL A 276 2.86 3.97 21.62
C VAL A 276 3.83 3.07 20.86
N VAL A 277 5.03 2.91 21.38
CA VAL A 277 6.01 1.97 20.86
C VAL A 277 5.51 0.54 21.09
N VAL A 278 5.28 -0.21 20.01
CA VAL A 278 4.81 -1.61 20.06
C VAL A 278 5.93 -2.61 19.80
N ASP A 279 7.02 -2.17 19.17
CA ASP A 279 8.25 -2.93 19.03
C ASP A 279 9.46 -1.99 19.11
N ALA A 280 10.51 -2.43 19.79
CA ALA A 280 11.77 -1.72 19.93
C ALA A 280 12.87 -2.77 20.08
N THR A 281 13.62 -2.97 19.00
CA THR A 281 14.62 -4.03 18.90
C THR A 281 15.99 -3.41 18.61
N ASP A 282 17.00 -3.85 19.36
CA ASP A 282 18.38 -3.39 19.26
C ASP A 282 19.36 -4.57 19.40
N GLY A 283 20.63 -4.35 19.05
CA GLY A 283 21.72 -5.31 19.18
C GLY A 283 22.08 -6.08 17.92
N PHE A 284 21.35 -5.89 16.81
CA PHE A 284 21.79 -6.37 15.50
C PHE A 284 23.05 -5.63 15.04
N PRO A 285 24.03 -6.34 14.47
CA PRO A 285 25.25 -5.73 13.98
C PRO A 285 24.97 -4.84 12.77
N GLU A 286 25.83 -3.84 12.58
CA GLU A 286 25.88 -3.05 11.35
C GLU A 286 26.33 -3.91 10.15
N THR A 287 25.86 -3.57 8.95
CA THR A 287 26.26 -4.17 7.68
C THR A 287 26.76 -3.09 6.70
N THR A 288 27.67 -3.48 5.81
CA THR A 288 28.22 -2.64 4.74
C THR A 288 28.24 -3.42 3.42
N SER A 289 27.94 -2.77 2.29
CA SER A 289 27.99 -3.40 0.95
C SER A 289 29.38 -3.66 0.38
N LEU A 290 30.45 -3.25 1.06
CA LEU A 290 31.82 -3.37 0.57
C LEU A 290 32.65 -4.28 1.47
N PRO A 291 33.55 -5.12 0.90
CA PRO A 291 33.87 -5.24 -0.54
C PRO A 291 32.84 -6.02 -1.37
N GLU A 292 31.91 -6.74 -0.72
CA GLU A 292 30.82 -7.48 -1.39
C GLU A 292 29.51 -7.21 -0.64
N PRO A 293 28.35 -7.17 -1.33
CA PRO A 293 27.05 -7.03 -0.69
C PRO A 293 26.82 -8.13 0.36
N PRO A 294 26.20 -7.80 1.52
CA PRO A 294 25.89 -8.82 2.51
C PRO A 294 24.89 -9.84 1.96
N PRO A 295 24.94 -11.11 2.42
CA PRO A 295 23.92 -12.08 2.06
C PRO A 295 22.56 -11.62 2.60
N ILE A 296 21.49 -11.95 1.88
CA ILE A 296 20.12 -11.68 2.34
C ILE A 296 19.93 -12.33 3.72
N PRO A 297 19.61 -11.53 4.76
CA PRO A 297 19.51 -12.06 6.11
C PRO A 297 18.23 -12.89 6.30
N PRO A 298 18.15 -13.73 7.34
CA PRO A 298 16.91 -14.40 7.71
C PRO A 298 15.78 -13.38 7.94
N ILE A 299 14.54 -13.80 7.66
CA ILE A 299 13.34 -12.95 7.74
C ILE A 299 13.19 -12.15 9.05
N LYS A 300 13.65 -12.71 10.18
CA LYS A 300 13.59 -12.09 11.51
C LYS A 300 14.61 -10.97 11.73
N GLU A 301 15.62 -10.89 10.87
CA GLU A 301 16.76 -9.95 10.96
C GLU A 301 16.70 -8.90 9.85
N THR A 302 15.79 -9.06 8.87
CA THR A 302 15.64 -8.17 7.70
C THR A 302 15.53 -6.70 8.08
N VAL A 303 14.77 -6.39 9.14
CA VAL A 303 14.50 -5.01 9.58
C VAL A 303 15.67 -4.42 10.40
N GLY A 304 16.58 -5.25 10.90
CA GLY A 304 17.68 -4.82 11.77
C GLY A 304 17.20 -4.24 13.10
N ASN A 305 17.97 -3.30 13.65
CA ASN A 305 17.55 -2.51 14.81
C ASN A 305 16.45 -1.54 14.39
N HIS A 306 15.36 -1.47 15.13
CA HIS A 306 14.18 -0.75 14.68
C HIS A 306 13.24 -0.39 15.82
N VAL A 307 12.32 0.51 15.51
CA VAL A 307 11.20 0.91 16.37
C VAL A 307 9.92 0.90 15.54
N THR A 308 8.86 0.30 16.08
CA THR A 308 7.51 0.37 15.52
C THR A 308 6.60 1.15 16.46
N VAL A 309 5.96 2.21 15.97
CA VAL A 309 5.06 3.07 16.76
C VAL A 309 3.62 2.93 16.25
N MET A 310 2.71 2.51 17.13
CA MET A 310 1.27 2.53 16.85
C MET A 310 0.70 3.91 17.11
N ILE A 311 0.07 4.51 16.10
CA ILE A 311 -0.55 5.85 16.20
C ILE A 311 -2.08 5.78 16.17
N ALA A 312 -2.62 4.71 15.61
CA ALA A 312 -4.04 4.35 15.66
C ALA A 312 -4.20 2.83 15.42
N PRO A 313 -5.35 2.22 15.74
CA PRO A 313 -5.62 0.84 15.34
C PRO A 313 -5.47 0.69 13.82
N GLY A 314 -4.62 -0.25 13.38
CA GLY A 314 -4.35 -0.48 11.97
C GLY A 314 -3.40 0.54 11.31
N VAL A 315 -2.74 1.41 12.09
CA VAL A 315 -1.76 2.38 11.58
C VAL A 315 -0.51 2.37 12.45
N TYR A 316 0.55 1.76 11.90
CA TYR A 316 1.82 1.55 12.56
C TYR A 316 2.96 2.15 11.73
N LEU A 317 3.87 2.86 12.37
CA LEU A 317 5.02 3.50 11.75
C LEU A 317 6.27 2.68 12.03
N LEU A 318 6.93 2.18 11.01
CA LEU A 318 8.22 1.47 11.16
C LEU A 318 9.38 2.42 10.86
N TYR A 319 10.38 2.39 11.73
CA TYR A 319 11.67 3.03 11.58
C TYR A 319 12.75 1.96 11.70
N ALA A 320 13.45 1.66 10.61
CA ALA A 320 14.36 0.52 10.55
C ALA A 320 15.82 0.93 10.27
N HIS A 321 16.70 -0.08 10.30
CA HIS A 321 18.14 0.05 10.08
C HIS A 321 18.84 0.99 11.07
N PHE A 322 18.37 1.08 12.31
CA PHE A 322 19.03 1.87 13.33
C PHE A 322 20.44 1.37 13.65
N LYS A 323 21.26 2.30 14.12
CA LYS A 323 22.62 2.05 14.57
C LYS A 323 22.60 1.14 15.81
N THR A 324 23.49 0.16 15.87
CA THR A 324 23.62 -0.76 17.00
C THR A 324 23.83 0.00 18.30
N GLY A 325 22.97 -0.26 19.28
CA GLY A 325 23.02 0.37 20.61
C GLY A 325 22.44 1.79 20.66
N SER A 326 21.76 2.24 19.61
CA SER A 326 21.21 3.60 19.53
C SER A 326 19.71 3.72 19.82
N VAL A 327 18.98 2.60 19.91
CA VAL A 327 17.53 2.64 20.15
C VAL A 327 17.27 3.29 21.52
N ALA A 328 16.57 4.43 21.50
CA ALA A 328 16.41 5.30 22.66
C ALA A 328 15.12 5.06 23.44
N VAL A 329 14.26 4.16 22.96
CA VAL A 329 12.92 3.89 23.49
C VAL A 329 12.71 2.41 23.79
N LYS A 330 11.61 2.07 24.46
CA LYS A 330 11.26 0.69 24.82
C LYS A 330 9.81 0.37 24.46
N THR A 331 9.52 -0.89 24.17
CA THR A 331 8.15 -1.36 23.98
C THR A 331 7.25 -0.97 25.16
N GLY A 332 6.07 -0.44 24.85
CA GLY A 332 5.10 0.11 25.80
C GLY A 332 5.28 1.60 26.12
N GLN A 333 6.39 2.22 25.70
CA GLN A 333 6.62 3.65 25.91
C GLN A 333 5.69 4.50 25.04
N THR A 334 5.10 5.54 25.62
CA THR A 334 4.45 6.61 24.84
C THR A 334 5.51 7.58 24.34
N VAL A 335 5.43 7.94 23.06
CA VAL A 335 6.30 8.93 22.42
C VAL A 335 5.46 10.10 21.91
N LYS A 336 6.08 11.27 21.86
CA LYS A 336 5.56 12.47 21.23
C LYS A 336 6.22 12.66 19.87
N ARG A 337 5.48 13.26 18.95
CA ARG A 337 6.07 13.70 17.69
C ARG A 337 7.34 14.53 17.95
N GLY A 338 8.41 14.20 17.25
CA GLY A 338 9.73 14.83 17.40
C GLY A 338 10.64 14.17 18.43
N ASP A 339 10.13 13.22 19.24
CA ASP A 339 10.99 12.44 20.13
C ASP A 339 12.00 11.62 19.32
N VAL A 340 13.25 11.56 19.78
CA VAL A 340 14.28 10.71 19.16
C VAL A 340 14.00 9.26 19.50
N LEU A 341 13.85 8.43 18.46
CA LEU A 341 13.60 6.98 18.59
C LEU A 341 14.89 6.16 18.57
N GLY A 342 15.90 6.66 17.85
CA GLY A 342 17.21 6.06 17.68
C GLY A 342 18.03 6.85 16.68
N HIS A 343 19.19 6.32 16.31
CA HIS A 343 20.05 6.94 15.32
C HIS A 343 20.13 6.07 14.07
N ILE A 344 20.21 6.71 12.91
CA ILE A 344 20.35 6.03 11.62
C ILE A 344 21.66 5.23 11.61
N GLY A 345 21.56 3.97 11.25
CA GLY A 345 22.67 3.05 11.06
C GLY A 345 22.54 2.31 9.75
N SER A 346 23.02 1.09 9.70
CA SER A 346 22.93 0.19 8.55
C SER A 346 22.79 -1.26 9.03
N SER A 347 21.97 -1.53 10.04
CA SER A 347 21.75 -2.91 10.52
C SER A 347 20.66 -3.63 9.71
N GLY A 348 20.68 -4.97 9.67
CA GLY A 348 19.67 -5.77 8.95
C GLY A 348 19.97 -5.92 7.46
N ASN A 349 18.93 -5.93 6.62
CA ASN A 349 19.10 -6.00 5.16
C ASN A 349 19.40 -4.61 4.58
N SER A 350 20.57 -4.07 4.93
CA SER A 350 21.00 -2.73 4.53
C SER A 350 22.38 -2.77 3.88
N THR A 351 22.54 -1.96 2.84
CA THR A 351 23.74 -1.85 2.00
C THR A 351 24.59 -0.63 2.36
N ALA A 352 23.93 0.44 2.83
CA ALA A 352 24.51 1.72 3.19
C ALA A 352 23.64 2.40 4.26
N PRO A 353 24.20 3.26 5.13
CA PRO A 353 23.41 3.99 6.11
C PRO A 353 22.26 4.82 5.53
N HIS A 354 21.03 4.51 5.94
CA HIS A 354 19.79 5.19 5.58
C HIS A 354 18.70 4.95 6.63
N LEU A 355 17.65 5.78 6.63
CA LEU A 355 16.43 5.49 7.37
C LEU A 355 15.42 4.83 6.43
N HIS A 356 15.05 3.58 6.69
CA HIS A 356 13.84 3.00 6.12
C HIS A 356 12.63 3.41 6.93
N PHE A 357 11.64 4.01 6.27
CA PHE A 357 10.40 4.47 6.89
C PHE A 357 9.17 4.01 6.10
N GLN A 358 8.17 3.46 6.80
CA GLN A 358 6.90 3.07 6.19
C GLN A 358 5.72 3.09 7.16
N VAL A 359 4.51 3.16 6.59
CA VAL A 359 3.25 2.93 7.31
C VAL A 359 2.72 1.54 7.01
N MET A 360 2.38 0.81 8.08
CA MET A 360 1.94 -0.58 8.09
C MET A 360 0.53 -0.70 8.66
N THR A 361 -0.19 -1.72 8.21
CA THR A 361 -1.51 -2.08 8.75
C THR A 361 -1.45 -2.94 10.00
N GLU A 362 -0.30 -3.58 10.25
CA GLU A 362 -0.06 -4.44 11.41
C GLU A 362 1.16 -3.96 12.21
N GLY A 363 1.21 -4.30 13.50
CA GLY A 363 2.35 -3.96 14.36
C GLY A 363 3.62 -4.78 14.08
N THR A 364 3.52 -5.79 13.23
CA THR A 364 4.62 -6.67 12.82
C THR A 364 5.00 -6.38 11.38
N PHE A 365 6.30 -6.34 11.05
CA PHE A 365 6.76 -6.12 9.67
C PHE A 365 6.28 -7.21 8.69
N PHE A 366 6.24 -8.48 9.11
CA PHE A 366 5.65 -9.56 8.33
C PHE A 366 4.69 -10.43 9.15
N PRO A 367 3.55 -10.83 8.56
CA PRO A 367 2.93 -10.26 7.36
C PRO A 367 2.30 -8.87 7.66
N THR A 368 2.39 -7.93 6.73
CA THR A 368 1.68 -6.64 6.77
C THR A 368 1.28 -6.22 5.35
N ASP A 369 0.36 -5.25 5.24
CA ASP A 369 0.26 -4.40 4.06
C ASP A 369 0.90 -3.03 4.35
N SER A 370 1.28 -2.31 3.28
CA SER A 370 1.83 -0.96 3.35
C SER A 370 0.82 0.02 2.78
N THR A 371 0.50 1.07 3.55
CA THR A 371 -0.48 2.09 3.18
C THR A 371 0.19 3.44 2.94
N PRO A 372 -0.42 4.32 2.12
CA PRO A 372 0.15 5.63 1.87
C PRO A 372 0.17 6.49 3.13
N PHE A 373 1.01 7.52 3.11
CA PHE A 373 1.10 8.56 4.14
C PHE A 373 1.49 9.90 3.51
N GLU A 374 1.24 10.97 4.23
CA GLU A 374 1.59 12.33 3.81
C GLU A 374 2.45 12.99 4.89
N PHE A 375 3.26 13.98 4.53
CA PHE A 375 3.93 14.83 5.51
C PHE A 375 3.22 16.17 5.65
N GLU A 376 3.22 16.68 6.89
CA GLU A 376 2.61 17.97 7.22
C GLU A 376 3.28 19.14 6.51
N CYS A 377 4.62 19.12 6.37
CA CYS A 377 5.36 20.24 5.82
C CYS A 377 6.75 19.83 5.31
N PHE A 378 7.05 20.17 4.06
CA PHE A 378 8.40 20.10 3.48
C PHE A 378 8.50 20.99 2.24
N THR A 379 9.71 21.19 1.72
CA THR A 379 9.95 21.77 0.39
C THR A 379 10.61 20.72 -0.49
N VAL A 380 10.29 20.69 -1.79
CA VAL A 380 11.03 19.87 -2.78
C VAL A 380 12.20 20.69 -3.29
N ASN A 381 13.43 20.28 -2.95
CA ASN A 381 14.65 20.90 -3.42
C ASN A 381 14.88 20.59 -4.91
N GLY A 382 14.56 19.36 -5.32
CA GLY A 382 14.78 18.85 -6.67
C GLY A 382 14.53 17.35 -6.76
N GLN A 383 15.07 16.71 -7.79
CA GLN A 383 14.89 15.29 -8.06
C GLN A 383 16.18 14.66 -8.58
N VAL A 384 16.46 13.43 -8.19
CA VAL A 384 17.52 12.62 -8.79
C VAL A 384 17.02 12.06 -10.13
N THR A 385 17.67 12.42 -11.24
CA THR A 385 17.13 12.21 -12.60
C THR A 385 17.31 10.80 -13.14
N GLU A 386 18.44 10.18 -12.85
CA GLU A 386 18.74 8.79 -13.20
C GLU A 386 18.72 7.97 -11.92
N ARG A 387 18.00 6.84 -11.93
CA ARG A 387 17.91 5.97 -10.75
C ARG A 387 19.29 5.43 -10.43
N ILE A 388 19.81 5.81 -9.27
CA ILE A 388 20.92 5.10 -8.63
C ILE A 388 20.26 4.22 -7.59
N TRP A 389 20.38 2.90 -7.76
CA TRP A 389 19.85 1.95 -6.80
C TRP A 389 20.59 2.11 -5.47
N ASP A 390 19.80 2.19 -4.43
CA ASP A 390 20.17 2.36 -3.03
C ASP A 390 21.08 1.22 -2.54
N ASP A 391 20.85 -0.01 -3.04
CA ASP A 391 21.66 -1.20 -2.79
C ASP A 391 23.12 -1.07 -3.31
N VAL A 392 23.34 -0.26 -4.34
CA VAL A 392 24.65 0.01 -4.94
C VAL A 392 25.16 1.44 -4.70
N LEU A 393 24.51 2.22 -3.83
CA LEU A 393 24.91 3.62 -3.56
C LEU A 393 26.36 3.73 -3.07
N ALA A 394 26.79 2.76 -2.27
CA ALA A 394 28.17 2.63 -1.78
C ALA A 394 29.16 2.15 -2.87
N LEU A 395 28.65 1.51 -3.93
CA LEU A 395 29.44 0.95 -5.04
C LEU A 395 29.64 1.96 -6.18
N GLN A 396 28.94 3.09 -6.14
CA GLN A 396 29.08 4.11 -7.18
C GLN A 396 30.51 4.66 -7.22
N PRO A 397 31.13 4.76 -8.40
CA PRO A 397 32.48 5.33 -8.51
C PRO A 397 32.51 6.83 -8.20
N ASN A 398 31.35 7.50 -8.32
CA ASN A 398 31.17 8.92 -8.03
C ASN A 398 30.07 9.07 -6.97
N PRO A 399 30.34 9.75 -5.83
CA PRO A 399 29.34 9.97 -4.80
C PRO A 399 28.25 10.98 -5.20
N VAL A 400 28.45 11.77 -6.27
CA VAL A 400 27.51 12.82 -6.70
C VAL A 400 26.33 12.20 -7.45
N LEU A 401 25.12 12.40 -6.92
CA LEU A 401 23.90 11.95 -7.58
C LEU A 401 23.52 12.88 -8.74
N PRO A 402 23.00 12.34 -9.86
CA PRO A 402 22.52 13.14 -10.98
C PRO A 402 21.24 13.87 -10.57
N TYR A 403 21.32 15.20 -10.45
CA TYR A 403 20.30 16.00 -9.78
C TYR A 403 19.79 17.13 -10.67
N THR A 404 18.46 17.33 -10.67
CA THR A 404 17.81 18.52 -11.24
C THR A 404 17.09 19.28 -10.14
N ALA A 405 17.42 20.56 -9.98
CA ALA A 405 16.77 21.43 -9.02
C ALA A 405 15.29 21.66 -9.36
N SER A 406 14.45 21.75 -8.33
CA SER A 406 13.04 22.11 -8.48
C SER A 406 12.92 23.57 -8.91
N THR A 407 11.98 23.85 -9.79
CA THR A 407 11.58 25.22 -10.15
C THR A 407 10.60 25.82 -9.13
N ASP A 408 9.97 24.97 -8.32
CA ASP A 408 9.03 25.35 -7.25
C ASP A 408 9.52 24.79 -5.90
N THR A 409 10.04 25.68 -5.07
CA THR A 409 10.53 25.39 -3.71
C THR A 409 9.55 25.87 -2.64
N SER A 410 8.29 26.12 -3.02
CA SER A 410 7.24 26.46 -2.06
C SER A 410 7.04 25.33 -1.04
N ARG A 411 6.52 25.71 0.13
CA ARG A 411 6.17 24.74 1.17
C ARG A 411 4.97 23.93 0.71
N ARG A 412 5.11 22.61 0.84
CA ARG A 412 4.08 21.61 0.56
C ARG A 412 3.53 21.10 1.87
N HIS A 413 2.23 20.83 1.88
CA HIS A 413 1.50 20.38 3.07
C HIS A 413 0.54 19.27 2.67
N GLY A 414 0.48 18.18 3.45
CA GLY A 414 -0.42 17.06 3.16
C GLY A 414 -0.10 16.41 1.81
N GLN A 415 1.18 16.15 1.56
CA GLN A 415 1.65 15.48 0.35
C GLN A 415 2.65 14.37 0.69
N MET A 416 2.69 13.34 -0.14
CA MET A 416 3.72 12.31 -0.12
C MET A 416 4.85 12.71 -1.08
N PRO A 417 6.11 12.73 -0.62
CA PRO A 417 7.28 12.81 -1.49
C PRO A 417 7.25 11.65 -2.50
N LEU A 418 7.27 11.98 -3.78
CA LEU A 418 7.34 10.98 -4.84
C LEU A 418 8.76 10.45 -5.00
N ASP A 419 8.87 9.29 -5.65
CA ASP A 419 10.12 8.62 -5.96
C ASP A 419 11.18 9.60 -6.48
N ARG A 420 12.38 9.47 -5.93
CA ARG A 420 13.58 10.27 -6.22
C ARG A 420 13.51 11.76 -5.88
N ASN A 421 12.46 12.21 -5.20
CA ASN A 421 12.41 13.58 -4.71
C ASN A 421 13.51 13.80 -3.67
N VAL A 422 14.13 14.98 -3.73
CA VAL A 422 15.00 15.48 -2.68
C VAL A 422 14.25 16.57 -1.95
N ILE A 423 14.02 16.39 -0.66
CA ILE A 423 13.19 17.28 0.15
C ILE A 423 13.93 17.83 1.37
N THR A 424 13.43 18.94 1.89
CA THR A 424 13.82 19.49 3.18
C THR A 424 12.58 19.57 4.04
N PHE A 425 12.58 18.89 5.18
CA PHE A 425 11.50 19.02 6.15
C PHE A 425 11.45 20.42 6.74
N CYS A 426 10.23 20.87 7.03
CA CYS A 426 10.02 21.92 8.01
C CYS A 426 10.22 21.32 9.42
#